data_AF-A0A7I9UVF9-F1
#
_entry.id   AF-A0A7I9UVF9-F1
#
_cell.length_a   1.000
_cell.length_b   1.000
_cell.length_c   1.000
_cell.angle_alpha   90.00
_cell.angle_beta   90.00
_cell.angle_gamma   90.00
#
_symmetry.space_group_name_H-M   'P 1'
#
loop_
_entity.id
_entity.type
_entity.pdbx_description
1 polymer ?
#
loop_
_entity_poly.entity_id
_entity_poly.type
_entity_poly.pdbx_seq_one_letter_code
_entity_poly.pdbx_strand_id
1 'polypeptide(L)'
;MGSVVGGRCGRCTAASPGSATGARLDHDFESRFPALHESYGWCALQTTEDLRCAVAADCVNRGDLATAVNVLPPDATQSGPVAFLWGRIALAEERYQQALGFFVSVRGRGSFSLQEAASLSAAQSLLLAGDHVSAERRFGPIVDGAQDPGIRAHAQYGLGFAVGNQGRLDEAKAHFAAAQREIPTLEIPDLAGPPRADRPAAVPVGNRWPVGDETVDDLVGDETVDEVLAELNDHVGQHHLKREIEDLVALVSVEQERRARGLSGDARITQHMVFAGPPGTGKTTVARLVGRLYKALGVLAEGHVVEVDRADLVGEVLGSPQAKTTEVLDKAQGGILLIDEAYTHQGEGYSGGDVFGDEVIALLLKRMEDARDEFVVIATGYSEEMEEFLEANPGLRSRFSTTIHFEPYGPAELVEIATGMAADKGYALASDASEALHAALADAERRGVMRLRSFGNARLVRNVIEKAERKQARRLASLMGVGTVPDAAFQTFVREDIEAAVSDELNRLVSSSAPRDARD
;
A
#
# COMPACT_ATOMS: atom_id res chain seq x y z
N MET A 1 21.36 52.11 -36.78
CA MET A 1 21.74 51.94 -35.36
C MET A 1 21.09 50.64 -34.92
N GLY A 2 21.75 49.49 -35.12
CA GLY A 2 22.62 48.84 -34.13
C GLY A 2 21.73 48.05 -33.16
N SER A 3 21.79 46.73 -32.97
CA SER A 3 22.76 45.70 -33.34
C SER A 3 22.10 44.32 -33.22
N VAL A 4 22.30 43.49 -34.24
CA VAL A 4 22.51 42.02 -34.21
C VAL A 4 21.52 41.17 -33.40
N VAL A 5 20.47 40.72 -34.09
CA VAL A 5 19.93 39.35 -33.94
C VAL A 5 21.01 38.39 -34.44
N GLY A 6 21.56 37.57 -33.55
CA GLY A 6 22.61 36.62 -33.91
C GLY A 6 23.50 36.21 -32.74
N GLY A 7 23.00 35.34 -31.86
CA GLY A 7 23.82 34.58 -30.91
C GLY A 7 23.81 33.12 -31.32
N ARG A 8 24.84 32.71 -32.07
CA ARG A 8 25.01 31.35 -32.61
C ARG A 8 25.12 30.34 -31.47
N CYS A 9 24.43 29.21 -31.62
CA CYS A 9 24.81 27.93 -31.04
C CYS A 9 26.27 27.65 -31.44
N GLY A 10 27.19 27.92 -30.52
CA GLY A 10 28.63 27.85 -30.73
C GLY A 10 29.17 26.53 -30.22
N ARG A 11 29.37 25.58 -31.15
CA ARG A 11 30.10 24.30 -31.02
C ARG A 11 29.34 23.11 -30.42
N CYS A 12 28.25 22.71 -31.07
CA CYS A 12 28.08 21.30 -31.40
C CYS A 12 28.73 21.05 -32.77
N THR A 13 30.03 20.79 -32.82
CA THR A 13 30.59 20.10 -33.98
C THR A 13 30.23 18.63 -33.86
N ALA A 14 29.41 18.14 -34.79
CA ALA A 14 29.07 16.74 -34.93
C ALA A 14 30.35 15.89 -34.90
N ALA A 15 30.52 15.11 -33.84
CA ALA A 15 31.46 14.00 -33.82
C ALA A 15 30.66 12.75 -34.17
N SER A 16 31.00 12.16 -35.31
CA SER A 16 30.65 10.79 -35.67
C SER A 16 30.94 9.84 -34.50
N PRO A 17 30.22 8.72 -34.35
CA PRO A 17 30.43 7.78 -33.25
C PRO A 17 31.77 7.08 -33.44
N GLY A 18 32.84 7.64 -32.89
CA GLY A 18 34.19 7.07 -33.00
C GLY A 18 35.32 8.07 -32.79
N SER A 19 35.47 8.60 -31.57
CA SER A 19 36.76 8.91 -30.91
C SER A 19 36.51 9.82 -29.71
N ALA A 20 36.56 9.26 -28.51
CA ALA A 20 36.69 10.05 -27.29
C ALA A 20 38.11 10.62 -27.22
N THR A 21 38.28 11.93 -27.07
CA THR A 21 39.35 12.56 -26.28
C THR A 21 39.18 14.09 -26.26
N GLY A 22 38.89 14.62 -25.07
CA GLY A 22 39.24 16.00 -24.68
C GLY A 22 38.34 17.13 -25.17
N ALA A 23 37.17 17.33 -24.54
CA ALA A 23 36.49 18.63 -24.55
C ALA A 23 36.05 18.97 -23.12
N ARG A 24 36.58 20.07 -22.54
CA ARG A 24 36.09 20.68 -21.30
C ARG A 24 34.94 21.62 -21.65
N LEU A 25 33.81 21.54 -20.94
CA LEU A 25 32.85 22.65 -20.89
C LEU A 25 33.41 23.70 -19.93
N ASP A 26 33.55 24.94 -20.41
CA ASP A 26 34.10 26.08 -19.66
C ASP A 26 33.02 26.86 -18.88
N HIS A 27 31.82 26.29 -18.68
CA HIS A 27 30.71 26.97 -17.99
C HIS A 27 30.01 26.09 -16.96
N ASP A 28 29.63 26.76 -15.86
CA ASP A 28 29.02 26.18 -14.67
C ASP A 28 27.63 25.57 -14.95
N PHE A 29 27.32 24.47 -14.28
CA PHE A 29 25.96 23.94 -14.21
C PHE A 29 25.14 24.80 -13.24
N GLU A 30 24.39 25.78 -13.75
CA GLU A 30 23.38 26.48 -12.96
C GLU A 30 22.06 25.68 -12.92
N SER A 31 21.51 25.50 -11.71
CA SER A 31 20.18 24.95 -11.48
C SER A 31 19.20 26.09 -11.15
N ARG A 32 18.02 26.09 -11.80
CA ARG A 32 16.89 26.97 -11.44
C ARG A 32 15.74 26.12 -10.90
N PHE A 33 15.82 25.79 -9.61
CA PHE A 33 14.65 25.46 -8.79
C PHE A 33 14.65 26.37 -7.55
N PRO A 34 13.49 26.85 -7.05
CA PRO A 34 13.41 27.92 -6.05
C PRO A 34 14.08 27.62 -4.71
N ALA A 35 14.37 26.36 -4.40
CA ALA A 35 14.95 25.94 -3.12
C ALA A 35 16.42 25.53 -3.19
N LEU A 36 17.09 25.62 -4.35
CA LEU A 36 18.51 25.26 -4.50
C LEU A 36 19.13 26.13 -5.61
N HIS A 37 19.28 27.42 -5.33
CA HIS A 37 20.19 28.28 -6.08
C HIS A 37 21.61 27.97 -5.61
N GLU A 38 22.31 27.04 -6.28
CA GLU A 38 23.77 27.00 -6.46
C GLU A 38 24.26 25.64 -6.99
N SER A 39 25.48 25.61 -7.52
CA SER A 39 26.05 24.58 -8.41
C SER A 39 26.63 23.38 -7.65
N TYR A 40 26.03 22.19 -7.76
CA TYR A 40 26.42 20.99 -6.99
C TYR A 40 27.58 20.17 -7.59
N GLY A 41 28.63 20.85 -8.04
CA GLY A 41 29.91 20.24 -8.34
C GLY A 41 30.37 20.29 -9.80
N TRP A 42 31.65 19.93 -9.97
CA TRP A 42 32.37 19.95 -11.24
C TRP A 42 32.59 18.51 -11.69
N CYS A 43 32.14 18.15 -12.89
CA CYS A 43 32.59 16.92 -13.56
C CYS A 43 33.49 17.29 -14.74
N ALA A 44 34.63 16.60 -14.85
CA ALA A 44 35.43 16.68 -16.07
C ALA A 44 34.76 15.80 -17.13
N LEU A 45 34.42 16.35 -18.30
CA LEU A 45 33.86 15.57 -19.41
C LEU A 45 34.93 14.72 -20.07
N GLN A 46 35.29 13.60 -19.43
CA GLN A 46 36.35 12.71 -19.89
C GLN A 46 35.78 11.49 -20.59
N THR A 47 34.54 11.13 -20.28
CA THR A 47 33.86 9.94 -20.77
C THR A 47 32.51 10.27 -21.41
N THR A 48 31.98 9.34 -22.20
CA THR A 48 30.62 9.42 -22.75
C THR A 48 29.56 9.46 -21.64
N GLU A 49 29.86 8.86 -20.47
CA GLU A 49 28.97 8.90 -19.31
C GLU A 49 28.92 10.30 -18.68
N ASP A 50 30.04 11.01 -18.60
CA ASP A 50 30.08 12.39 -18.11
C ASP A 50 29.22 13.32 -18.99
N LEU A 51 29.28 13.13 -20.31
CA LEU A 51 28.45 13.88 -21.26
C LEU A 51 26.96 13.57 -21.11
N ARG A 52 26.60 12.31 -20.87
CA ARG A 52 25.20 11.90 -20.60
C ARG A 52 24.68 12.49 -19.30
N CYS A 53 25.48 12.43 -18.23
CA CYS A 53 25.14 13.05 -16.94
C CYS A 53 24.96 14.57 -17.08
N ALA A 54 25.85 15.23 -17.83
CA ALA A 54 25.75 16.66 -18.13
C ALA A 54 24.44 17.03 -18.84
N VAL A 55 24.09 16.30 -19.91
CA VAL A 55 22.84 16.56 -20.65
C VAL A 55 21.61 16.25 -19.80
N ALA A 56 21.62 15.14 -19.05
CA ALA A 56 20.52 14.78 -18.16
C ALA A 56 20.32 15.79 -17.02
N ALA A 57 21.41 16.32 -16.45
CA ALA A 57 21.35 17.36 -15.42
C ALA A 57 20.69 18.65 -15.95
N ASP A 58 21.04 19.10 -17.16
CA ASP A 58 20.41 20.27 -17.80
C ASP A 58 18.92 20.01 -18.10
N CYS A 59 18.56 18.80 -18.56
CA CYS A 59 17.17 18.42 -18.80
C CYS A 59 16.35 18.44 -17.49
N VAL A 60 16.87 17.84 -16.41
CA VAL A 60 16.24 17.88 -15.08
C VAL A 60 16.10 19.31 -14.57
N ASN A 61 17.12 20.17 -14.74
CA ASN A 61 17.06 21.57 -14.32
C ASN A 61 16.00 22.38 -15.09
N ARG A 62 15.67 21.99 -16.33
CA ARG A 62 14.61 22.61 -17.15
C ARG A 62 13.25 21.95 -16.98
N GLY A 63 13.14 20.88 -16.19
CA GLY A 63 11.93 20.09 -16.02
C GLY A 63 11.61 19.13 -17.17
N ASP A 64 12.53 18.91 -18.12
CA ASP A 64 12.37 17.93 -19.21
C ASP A 64 12.81 16.52 -18.75
N LEU A 65 11.99 15.91 -17.91
CA LEU A 65 12.29 14.60 -17.30
C LEU A 65 12.31 13.47 -18.34
N ALA A 66 11.46 13.56 -19.37
CA ALA A 66 11.40 12.55 -20.43
C ALA A 66 12.71 12.46 -21.22
N THR A 67 13.31 13.60 -21.57
CA THR A 67 14.63 13.61 -22.22
C THR A 67 15.72 13.15 -21.24
N ALA A 68 15.64 13.52 -19.96
CA ALA A 68 16.61 13.07 -18.96
C ALA A 68 16.64 11.54 -18.82
N VAL A 69 15.47 10.90 -18.75
CA VAL A 69 15.32 9.42 -18.68
C VAL A 69 15.92 8.73 -19.90
N ASN A 70 15.73 9.29 -21.09
CA ASN A 70 16.24 8.71 -22.34
C ASN A 70 17.77 8.83 -22.49
N VAL A 71 18.39 9.82 -21.82
CA VAL A 71 19.83 10.08 -21.92
C VAL A 71 20.61 9.31 -20.85
N LEU A 72 20.01 9.06 -19.68
CA LEU A 72 20.65 8.31 -18.61
C LEU A 72 20.66 6.80 -18.89
N PRO A 73 21.74 6.09 -18.50
CA PRO A 73 21.74 4.63 -18.56
C PRO A 73 20.66 4.07 -17.61
N PRO A 74 19.95 2.99 -18.01
CA PRO A 74 18.87 2.40 -17.21
C PRO A 74 19.37 1.76 -15.91
N ASP A 75 20.65 1.37 -15.86
CA ASP A 75 21.27 0.77 -14.69
C ASP A 75 21.88 1.85 -13.79
N ALA A 76 21.20 2.19 -12.70
CA ALA A 76 21.68 3.17 -11.71
C ALA A 76 22.88 2.69 -10.86
N THR A 77 23.31 1.43 -11.01
CA THR A 77 24.29 0.77 -10.14
C THR A 77 25.76 1.06 -10.48
N GLN A 78 26.04 1.79 -11.57
CA GLN A 78 27.40 1.88 -12.12
C GLN A 78 28.18 3.17 -11.79
N SER A 79 27.54 4.30 -11.44
CA SER A 79 28.28 5.50 -10.99
C SER A 79 27.50 6.45 -10.07
N GLY A 80 28.22 7.19 -9.22
CA GLY A 80 27.65 8.15 -8.27
C GLY A 80 26.81 9.27 -8.91
N PRO A 81 27.28 9.93 -10.00
CA PRO A 81 26.50 10.97 -10.69
C PRO A 81 25.22 10.45 -11.35
N VAL A 82 25.24 9.25 -11.93
CA VAL A 82 24.06 8.62 -12.54
C VAL A 82 23.00 8.34 -11.48
N ALA A 83 23.39 7.74 -10.35
CA ALA A 83 22.48 7.49 -9.23
C ALA A 83 21.90 8.80 -8.69
N PHE A 84 22.72 9.85 -8.55
CA PHE A 84 22.24 11.15 -8.09
C PHE A 84 21.19 11.76 -9.05
N LEU A 85 21.38 11.65 -10.37
CA LEU A 85 20.43 12.16 -11.36
C LEU A 85 19.14 11.36 -11.43
N TRP A 86 19.19 10.03 -11.31
CA TRP A 86 18.00 9.20 -11.14
C TRP A 86 17.23 9.56 -9.86
N GLY A 87 17.95 9.84 -8.78
CA GLY A 87 17.37 10.36 -7.54
C GLY A 87 16.64 11.69 -7.74
N ARG A 88 17.22 12.62 -8.51
CA ARG A 88 16.58 13.91 -8.82
C ARG A 88 15.35 13.77 -9.73
N ILE A 89 15.37 12.86 -10.70
CA ILE A 89 14.19 12.56 -11.54
C ILE A 89 13.07 12.01 -10.66
N ALA A 90 13.37 11.01 -9.83
CA ALA A 90 12.39 10.43 -8.91
C ALA A 90 11.84 11.47 -7.92
N LEU A 91 12.69 12.40 -7.44
CA LEU A 91 12.25 13.49 -6.57
C LEU A 91 11.31 14.47 -7.28
N ALA A 92 11.59 14.80 -8.55
CA ALA A 92 10.74 15.66 -9.37
C ALA A 92 9.42 15.00 -9.77
N GLU A 93 9.37 13.66 -9.82
CA GLU A 93 8.16 12.87 -10.02
C GLU A 93 7.39 12.56 -8.72
N GLU A 94 7.79 13.14 -7.59
CA GLU A 94 7.20 12.91 -6.25
C GLU A 94 7.33 11.45 -5.76
N ARG A 95 8.29 10.68 -6.30
CA ARG A 95 8.58 9.29 -5.93
C ARG A 95 9.66 9.25 -4.85
N TYR A 96 9.33 9.76 -3.66
CA TYR A 96 10.30 10.07 -2.60
C TYR A 96 11.10 8.86 -2.07
N GLN A 97 10.46 7.67 -1.94
CA GLN A 97 11.14 6.45 -1.50
C GLN A 97 12.18 5.97 -2.52
N GLN A 98 11.84 6.04 -3.81
CA GLN A 98 12.75 5.70 -4.88
C GLN A 98 13.91 6.70 -4.96
N ALA A 99 13.61 8.00 -4.81
CA ALA A 99 14.63 9.05 -4.74
C ALA A 99 15.61 8.83 -3.58
N LEU A 100 15.09 8.47 -2.40
CA LEU A 100 15.90 8.14 -1.22
C LEU A 100 16.86 6.96 -1.50
N GLY A 101 16.37 5.89 -2.12
CA GLY A 101 17.19 4.74 -2.49
C GLY A 101 18.36 5.13 -3.40
N PHE A 102 18.08 5.97 -4.41
CA PHE A 102 19.12 6.50 -5.29
C PHE A 102 20.14 7.38 -4.56
N PHE A 103 19.71 8.34 -3.75
CA PHE A 103 20.63 9.22 -3.02
C PHE A 103 21.50 8.49 -1.99
N VAL A 104 20.96 7.49 -1.30
CA VAL A 104 21.75 6.66 -0.37
C VAL A 104 22.83 5.87 -1.10
N SER A 105 22.56 5.42 -2.34
CA SER A 105 23.53 4.67 -3.14
C SER A 105 24.71 5.50 -3.67
N VAL A 106 24.64 6.84 -3.60
CA VAL A 106 25.76 7.76 -3.91
C VAL A 106 26.85 7.70 -2.83
N ARG A 107 26.55 7.20 -1.61
CA ARG A 107 27.51 7.21 -0.50
C ARG A 107 28.80 6.45 -0.84
N GLY A 108 29.94 7.13 -0.70
CA GLY A 108 31.25 6.57 -1.03
C GLY A 108 31.57 6.52 -2.53
N ARG A 109 30.71 7.09 -3.40
CA ARG A 109 30.90 7.16 -4.86
C ARG A 109 30.76 8.60 -5.34
N GLY A 110 31.84 9.18 -5.86
CA GLY A 110 31.86 10.55 -6.43
C GLY A 110 32.52 11.60 -5.53
N SER A 111 32.47 12.86 -5.95
CA SER A 111 33.12 13.98 -5.25
C SER A 111 32.50 14.22 -3.86
N PHE A 112 33.27 14.83 -2.97
CA PHE A 112 32.80 15.21 -1.64
C PHE A 112 31.52 16.07 -1.72
N SER A 113 31.48 17.05 -2.62
CA SER A 113 30.30 17.89 -2.89
C SER A 113 29.06 17.11 -3.35
N LEU A 114 29.24 16.06 -4.17
CA LEU A 114 28.14 15.22 -4.62
C LEU A 114 27.59 14.38 -3.47
N GLN A 115 28.44 13.94 -2.55
CA GLN A 115 28.04 13.17 -1.37
C GLN A 115 27.27 14.03 -0.36
N GLU A 116 27.68 15.28 -0.15
CA GLU A 116 26.94 16.24 0.68
C GLU A 116 25.58 16.57 0.05
N ALA A 117 25.53 16.82 -1.26
CA ALA A 117 24.28 17.07 -1.99
C ALA A 117 23.33 15.87 -1.96
N ALA A 118 23.85 14.65 -2.11
CA ALA A 118 23.05 13.43 -1.99
C ALA A 118 22.53 13.22 -0.57
N SER A 119 23.33 13.53 0.45
CA SER A 119 22.91 13.43 1.85
C SER A 119 21.78 14.42 2.17
N LEU A 120 21.90 15.67 1.69
CA LEU A 120 20.85 16.67 1.80
C LEU A 120 19.58 16.24 1.07
N SER A 121 19.71 15.78 -0.18
CA SER A 121 18.57 15.35 -0.99
C SER A 121 17.87 14.12 -0.39
N ALA A 122 18.62 13.19 0.22
CA ALA A 122 18.06 12.06 0.96
C ALA A 122 17.25 12.51 2.20
N ALA A 123 17.77 13.48 2.96
CA ALA A 123 17.05 14.05 4.10
C ALA A 123 15.79 14.82 3.66
N GLN A 124 15.87 15.54 2.53
CA GLN A 124 14.72 16.22 1.92
C GLN A 124 13.68 15.24 1.38
N SER A 125 14.08 14.11 0.77
CA SER A 125 13.14 13.06 0.37
C SER A 125 12.35 12.53 1.55
N LEU A 126 12.98 12.34 2.71
CA LEU A 126 12.28 11.94 3.93
C LEU A 126 11.35 13.05 4.43
N LEU A 127 11.81 14.31 4.40
CA LEU A 127 10.98 15.45 4.82
C LEU A 127 9.75 15.66 3.93
N LEU A 128 9.91 15.52 2.61
CA LEU A 128 8.85 15.68 1.60
C LEU A 128 7.94 14.47 1.52
N ALA A 129 8.48 13.28 1.77
CA ALA A 129 7.64 12.17 2.13
C ALA A 129 6.80 12.59 3.35
N GLY A 130 7.39 13.30 4.33
CA GLY A 130 6.86 13.71 5.65
C GLY A 130 7.33 12.89 6.89
N ASP A 131 8.41 12.11 6.79
CA ASP A 131 8.98 11.30 7.86
C ASP A 131 9.90 12.23 8.65
N HIS A 132 9.26 13.04 9.48
CA HIS A 132 9.90 14.15 10.15
C HIS A 132 10.97 13.69 11.16
N VAL A 133 10.79 12.51 11.77
CA VAL A 133 11.76 11.95 12.74
C VAL A 133 13.02 11.44 12.02
N SER A 134 12.88 10.72 10.92
CA SER A 134 14.05 10.27 10.14
C SER A 134 14.71 11.42 9.41
N ALA A 135 13.93 12.39 8.94
CA ALA A 135 14.45 13.62 8.34
C ALA A 135 15.28 14.40 9.37
N GLU A 136 14.78 14.61 10.59
CA GLU A 136 15.54 15.24 11.68
C GLU A 136 16.87 14.51 11.95
N ARG A 137 16.83 13.19 12.08
CA ARG A 137 18.02 12.36 12.32
C ARG A 137 19.06 12.48 11.20
N ARG A 138 18.63 12.72 9.96
CA ARG A 138 19.52 12.90 8.82
C ARG A 138 19.98 14.33 8.61
N PHE A 139 19.16 15.32 8.93
CA PHE A 139 19.57 16.73 8.84
C PHE A 139 20.60 17.09 9.91
N GLY A 140 20.47 16.58 11.14
CA GLY A 140 21.40 16.90 12.24
C GLY A 140 22.88 16.76 11.89
N PRO A 141 23.34 15.59 11.41
CA PRO A 141 24.74 15.40 11.01
C PRO A 141 25.20 16.30 9.85
N ILE A 142 24.28 16.70 8.96
CA ILE A 142 24.59 17.61 7.84
C ILE A 142 24.76 19.04 8.38
N VAL A 143 23.91 19.46 9.31
CA VAL A 143 24.05 20.74 10.00
C VAL A 143 25.40 20.84 10.71
N ASP A 144 25.81 19.79 11.40
CA ASP A 144 27.04 19.79 12.20
C ASP A 144 28.32 19.64 11.35
N GLY A 145 28.22 19.02 10.17
CA GLY A 145 29.37 18.52 9.42
C GLY A 145 29.54 19.06 7.99
N ALA A 146 28.53 19.68 7.38
CA ALA A 146 28.61 20.15 5.99
C ALA A 146 29.61 21.30 5.86
N GLN A 147 30.49 21.25 4.86
CA GLN A 147 31.46 22.31 4.59
C GLN A 147 30.82 23.48 3.83
N ASP A 148 29.93 23.16 2.89
CA ASP A 148 29.22 24.12 2.06
C ASP A 148 28.14 24.88 2.87
N PRO A 149 28.22 26.24 2.95
CA PRO A 149 27.23 27.04 3.66
C PRO A 149 25.81 26.96 3.10
N GLY A 150 25.66 26.81 1.78
CA GLY A 150 24.37 26.58 1.16
C GLY A 150 23.77 25.27 1.65
N ILE A 151 24.52 24.17 1.63
CA ILE A 151 24.03 22.85 2.09
C ILE A 151 23.65 22.89 3.57
N ARG A 152 24.48 23.51 4.41
CA ARG A 152 24.22 23.63 5.85
C ARG A 152 22.99 24.48 6.14
N ALA A 153 22.79 25.60 5.42
CA ALA A 153 21.60 26.44 5.53
C ALA A 153 20.32 25.69 5.13
N HIS A 154 20.35 24.91 4.04
CA HIS A 154 19.19 24.12 3.61
C HIS A 154 18.90 22.95 4.56
N ALA A 155 19.94 22.36 5.16
CA ALA A 155 19.77 21.35 6.21
C ALA A 155 19.14 21.94 7.48
N GLN A 156 19.58 23.13 7.90
CA GLN A 156 18.94 23.88 9.00
C GLN A 156 17.47 24.20 8.69
N TYR A 157 17.18 24.64 7.47
CA TYR A 157 15.82 24.94 7.03
C TYR A 157 14.92 23.69 7.04
N GLY A 158 15.41 22.58 6.48
CA GLY A 158 14.69 21.29 6.50
C GLY A 158 14.50 20.74 7.91
N LEU A 159 15.50 20.89 8.78
CA LEU A 159 15.41 20.51 10.20
C LEU A 159 14.37 21.35 10.95
N GLY A 160 14.25 22.64 10.64
CA GLY A 160 13.20 23.50 11.16
C GLY A 160 11.80 22.96 10.85
N PHE A 161 11.55 22.51 9.63
CA PHE A 161 10.29 21.86 9.27
C PHE A 161 10.11 20.49 9.94
N ALA A 162 11.16 19.67 9.97
CA ALA A 162 11.12 18.36 10.62
C ALA A 162 10.74 18.46 12.10
N VAL A 163 11.36 19.39 12.83
CA VAL A 163 11.11 19.60 14.26
C VAL A 163 9.77 20.33 14.48
N GLY A 164 9.42 21.28 13.61
CA GLY A 164 8.16 22.03 13.67
C GLY A 164 6.93 21.15 13.50
N ASN A 165 6.95 20.22 12.53
CA ASN A 165 5.85 19.27 12.30
C ASN A 165 5.73 18.22 13.42
N GLN A 166 6.73 18.10 14.29
CA GLN A 166 6.66 17.32 15.53
C GLN A 166 6.14 18.13 16.73
N GLY A 167 5.70 19.38 16.53
CA GLY A 167 5.14 20.25 17.56
C GLY A 167 6.18 21.04 18.38
N ARG A 168 7.47 20.94 18.06
CA ARG A 168 8.58 21.63 18.74
C ARG A 168 8.85 23.01 18.11
N LEU A 169 7.87 23.91 18.21
CA LEU A 169 7.84 25.18 17.47
C LEU A 169 8.99 26.15 17.81
N ASP A 170 9.44 26.19 19.07
CA ASP A 170 10.53 27.08 19.47
C ASP A 170 11.89 26.62 18.94
N GLU A 171 12.10 25.31 18.88
CA GLU A 171 13.28 24.72 18.25
C GLU A 171 13.26 24.91 16.73
N ALA A 172 12.08 24.75 16.11
CA ALA A 172 11.90 25.04 14.69
C ALA A 172 12.28 26.49 14.33
N LYS A 173 11.82 27.48 15.12
CA LYS A 173 12.19 28.90 14.94
C LYS A 173 13.70 29.12 15.07
N ALA A 174 14.36 28.42 15.99
CA ALA A 174 15.81 28.53 16.15
C ALA A 174 16.57 28.02 14.92
N HIS A 175 16.13 26.90 14.34
CA HIS A 175 16.68 26.34 13.10
C HIS A 175 16.44 27.25 11.89
N PHE A 176 15.23 27.80 11.74
CA PHE A 176 14.91 28.76 10.68
C PHE A 176 15.75 30.05 10.78
N ALA A 177 15.93 30.57 11.99
CA ALA A 177 16.81 31.73 12.22
C ALA A 177 18.28 31.40 11.93
N ALA A 178 18.73 30.17 12.21
CA ALA A 178 20.07 29.72 11.85
C ALA A 178 20.25 29.63 10.32
N ALA A 179 19.26 29.10 9.61
CA ALA A 179 19.26 29.06 8.14
C ALA A 179 19.32 30.47 7.52
N GLN A 180 18.55 31.42 8.05
CA GLN A 180 18.56 32.82 7.58
C GLN A 180 19.88 33.56 7.83
N ARG A 181 20.66 33.17 8.85
CA ARG A 181 22.00 33.77 9.06
C ARG A 181 22.96 33.40 7.94
N GLU A 182 22.80 32.20 7.37
CA GLU A 182 23.63 31.73 6.25
C GLU A 182 23.07 32.19 4.90
N ILE A 183 21.73 32.20 4.73
CA ILE A 183 21.04 32.69 3.53
C ILE A 183 20.02 33.77 3.93
N PRO A 184 20.40 35.07 3.93
CA PRO A 184 19.52 36.16 4.38
C PRO A 184 18.25 36.37 3.54
N THR A 185 18.22 35.85 2.30
CA THR A 185 17.08 35.94 1.39
C THR A 185 16.03 34.84 1.61
N LEU A 186 16.29 33.89 2.51
CA LEU A 186 15.41 32.75 2.79
C LEU A 186 14.15 33.22 3.54
N GLU A 187 12.96 32.96 3.00
CA GLU A 187 11.70 33.29 3.67
C GLU A 187 11.47 32.35 4.85
N ILE A 188 11.10 32.90 6.03
CA ILE A 188 10.72 32.09 7.18
C ILE A 188 9.20 31.83 7.13
N PRO A 189 8.75 30.57 7.22
CA PRO A 189 7.33 30.26 7.32
C PRO A 189 6.74 30.77 8.63
N ASP A 190 5.50 31.26 8.60
CA ASP A 190 4.77 31.54 9.84
C ASP A 190 4.36 30.21 10.49
N LEU A 191 5.08 29.84 11.55
CA LEU A 191 4.84 28.64 12.34
C LEU A 191 3.70 28.79 13.35
N ALA A 192 3.23 30.02 13.60
CA ALA A 192 2.02 30.25 14.36
C ALA A 192 0.84 29.99 13.42
N GLY A 193 0.41 28.72 13.35
CA GLY A 193 -0.93 28.42 12.86
C GLY A 193 -1.95 29.32 13.57
N PRO A 194 -3.13 29.58 12.96
CA PRO A 194 -4.15 30.42 13.58
C PRO A 194 -4.42 29.96 15.03
N PRO A 195 -4.78 30.88 15.95
CA PRO A 195 -4.99 30.53 17.34
C PRO A 195 -5.95 29.34 17.41
N ARG A 196 -5.69 28.37 18.32
CA ARG A 196 -6.59 27.24 18.58
C ARG A 196 -7.98 27.79 18.86
N ALA A 197 -8.79 27.87 17.81
CA ALA A 197 -10.21 28.13 17.90
C ALA A 197 -10.84 26.83 18.40
N ASP A 198 -11.79 26.96 19.32
CA ASP A 198 -12.69 25.87 19.69
C ASP A 198 -13.07 25.09 18.44
N ARG A 199 -12.81 23.78 18.49
CA ARG A 199 -12.98 22.80 17.42
C ARG A 199 -14.14 23.19 16.49
N PRO A 200 -13.88 23.76 15.31
CA PRO A 200 -14.91 23.96 14.31
C PRO A 200 -15.03 22.67 13.50
N ALA A 201 -16.27 22.35 13.13
CA ALA A 201 -16.65 21.21 12.32
C ALA A 201 -15.78 21.07 11.06
N ALA A 202 -15.57 19.82 10.65
CA ALA A 202 -14.88 19.44 9.42
C ALA A 202 -15.35 20.29 8.23
N VAL A 203 -14.40 20.89 7.51
CA VAL A 203 -14.63 21.50 6.20
C VAL A 203 -14.13 20.50 5.14
N PRO A 204 -14.90 20.25 4.07
CA PRO A 204 -14.75 19.08 3.23
C PRO A 204 -13.69 19.29 2.15
N VAL A 205 -12.85 18.27 1.92
CA VAL A 205 -12.00 18.20 0.73
C VAL A 205 -12.74 17.38 -0.31
N GLY A 206 -13.35 18.08 -1.26
CA GLY A 206 -13.82 17.48 -2.50
C GLY A 206 -12.64 17.24 -3.44
N ASN A 207 -12.33 15.97 -3.69
CA ASN A 207 -12.26 15.42 -5.04
C ASN A 207 -12.44 13.91 -4.98
N ARG A 208 -13.55 13.49 -5.60
CA ARG A 208 -14.10 12.14 -5.70
C ARG A 208 -13.55 11.49 -6.97
N TRP A 209 -13.01 10.27 -6.88
CA TRP A 209 -13.05 9.22 -7.92
C TRP A 209 -12.99 7.86 -7.21
N PRO A 210 -13.64 6.80 -7.73
CA PRO A 210 -14.79 6.14 -7.18
C PRO A 210 -14.34 4.81 -6.57
N VAL A 211 -14.06 4.80 -5.28
CA VAL A 211 -14.10 3.55 -4.53
C VAL A 211 -15.57 3.32 -4.24
N GLY A 212 -16.07 2.12 -4.55
CA GLY A 212 -17.47 1.74 -4.40
C GLY A 212 -18.03 2.25 -3.07
N ASP A 213 -19.12 2.99 -3.19
CA ASP A 213 -19.84 3.67 -2.12
C ASP A 213 -20.52 2.63 -1.23
N GLU A 214 -19.79 2.09 -0.26
CA GLU A 214 -20.35 1.41 0.92
C GLU A 214 -19.50 1.75 2.16
N THR A 215 -19.33 3.05 2.44
CA THR A 215 -19.17 3.48 3.84
C THR A 215 -20.56 3.57 4.45
N VAL A 216 -20.99 2.50 5.10
CA VAL A 216 -22.13 2.56 6.01
C VAL A 216 -21.59 2.76 7.42
N ASP A 217 -21.31 4.02 7.73
CA ASP A 217 -21.55 4.51 9.08
C ASP A 217 -23.05 4.81 9.14
N ASP A 218 -23.86 3.80 9.48
CA ASP A 218 -25.23 3.93 9.97
C ASP A 218 -25.80 2.54 10.36
N LEU A 219 -26.21 2.43 11.63
CA LEU A 219 -27.02 1.36 12.25
C LEU A 219 -26.29 0.08 12.72
N VAL A 220 -25.51 0.15 13.79
CA VAL A 220 -25.41 -1.01 14.70
C VAL A 220 -26.25 -0.71 15.93
N GLY A 221 -27.54 -1.04 15.85
CA GLY A 221 -28.37 -1.20 17.04
C GLY A 221 -27.80 -2.31 17.95
N ASP A 222 -28.39 -2.52 19.12
CA ASP A 222 -28.09 -3.71 19.95
C ASP A 222 -28.56 -4.97 19.21
N GLU A 223 -27.79 -5.41 18.23
CA GLU A 223 -28.00 -6.68 17.53
C GLU A 223 -27.80 -7.82 18.52
N THR A 224 -28.70 -8.79 18.47
CA THR A 224 -28.60 -9.99 19.28
C THR A 224 -27.65 -10.99 18.65
N VAL A 225 -27.06 -11.84 19.49
CA VAL A 225 -26.20 -12.96 19.03
C VAL A 225 -26.93 -13.83 18.01
N ASP A 226 -28.23 -14.08 18.23
CA ASP A 226 -29.06 -14.91 17.35
C ASP A 226 -29.26 -14.28 15.96
N GLU A 227 -29.38 -12.96 15.85
CA GLU A 227 -29.50 -12.25 14.58
C GLU A 227 -28.21 -12.38 13.76
N VAL A 228 -27.06 -12.18 14.39
CA VAL A 228 -25.76 -12.28 13.69
C VAL A 228 -25.44 -13.73 13.31
N LEU A 229 -25.82 -14.71 14.14
CA LEU A 229 -25.70 -16.14 13.81
C LEU A 229 -26.64 -16.55 12.68
N ALA A 230 -27.84 -15.98 12.59
CA ALA A 230 -28.75 -16.21 11.47
C ALA A 230 -28.12 -15.70 10.16
N GLU A 231 -27.56 -14.49 10.16
CA GLU A 231 -26.86 -13.93 9.01
C GLU A 231 -25.64 -14.78 8.60
N LEU A 232 -24.83 -15.25 9.57
CA LEU A 232 -23.74 -16.18 9.31
C LEU A 232 -24.26 -17.46 8.65
N ASN A 233 -25.40 -17.99 9.12
CA ASN A 233 -25.99 -19.21 8.60
C ASN A 233 -26.57 -19.03 7.18
N ASP A 234 -26.96 -17.82 6.80
CA ASP A 234 -27.41 -17.47 5.45
C ASP A 234 -26.25 -17.37 4.43
N HIS A 235 -24.98 -17.27 4.88
CA HIS A 235 -23.84 -17.28 3.97
C HIS A 235 -23.73 -18.61 3.22
N VAL A 236 -23.35 -18.59 1.95
CA VAL A 236 -23.28 -19.82 1.13
C VAL A 236 -22.22 -20.80 1.67
N GLY A 237 -22.62 -22.07 1.85
CA GLY A 237 -21.70 -23.18 2.14
C GLY A 237 -21.03 -23.12 3.52
N GLN A 238 -19.79 -23.62 3.59
CA GLN A 238 -18.88 -23.53 4.75
C GLN A 238 -19.44 -24.07 6.08
N HIS A 239 -20.12 -25.23 6.03
CA HIS A 239 -20.74 -25.83 7.22
C HIS A 239 -19.77 -26.15 8.37
N HIS A 240 -18.48 -26.38 8.08
CA HIS A 240 -17.47 -26.58 9.12
C HIS A 240 -17.18 -25.28 9.86
N LEU A 241 -16.87 -24.21 9.11
CA LEU A 241 -16.66 -22.86 9.64
C LEU A 241 -17.81 -22.41 10.53
N LYS A 242 -19.05 -22.55 10.06
CA LYS A 242 -20.24 -22.10 10.80
C LYS A 242 -20.33 -22.77 12.17
N ARG A 243 -20.07 -24.09 12.23
CA ARG A 243 -20.03 -24.84 13.49
C ARG A 243 -18.88 -24.40 14.40
N GLU A 244 -17.69 -24.15 13.85
CA GLU A 244 -16.56 -23.63 14.63
C GLU A 244 -16.88 -22.27 15.26
N ILE A 245 -17.58 -21.38 14.54
CA ILE A 245 -18.01 -20.09 15.07
C ILE A 245 -19.10 -20.26 16.12
N GLU A 246 -20.07 -21.15 15.92
CA GLU A 246 -21.10 -21.48 16.92
C GLU A 246 -20.48 -22.02 18.22
N ASP A 247 -19.52 -22.94 18.11
CA ASP A 247 -18.77 -23.48 19.25
C ASP A 247 -17.99 -22.38 19.99
N LEU A 248 -17.36 -21.48 19.23
CA LEU A 248 -16.64 -20.33 19.77
C LEU A 248 -17.59 -19.38 20.52
N VAL A 249 -18.74 -19.06 19.93
CA VAL A 249 -19.78 -18.22 20.54
C VAL A 249 -20.29 -18.86 21.83
N ALA A 250 -20.54 -20.17 21.83
CA ALA A 250 -20.97 -20.90 23.02
C ALA A 250 -19.91 -20.84 24.14
N LEU A 251 -18.64 -21.07 23.81
CA LEU A 251 -17.53 -20.99 24.77
C LEU A 251 -17.42 -19.58 25.39
N VAL A 252 -17.45 -18.55 24.56
CA VAL A 252 -17.35 -17.15 24.99
C VAL A 252 -18.56 -16.75 25.85
N SER A 253 -19.76 -17.17 25.47
CA SER A 253 -21.00 -16.90 26.22
C SER A 253 -20.92 -17.46 27.64
N VAL A 254 -20.48 -18.72 27.78
CA VAL A 254 -20.33 -19.38 29.08
C VAL A 254 -19.27 -18.67 29.92
N GLU A 255 -18.15 -18.26 29.34
CA GLU A 255 -17.12 -17.52 30.07
C GLU A 255 -17.59 -16.14 30.53
N GLN A 256 -18.37 -15.42 29.74
CA GLN A 256 -18.95 -14.14 30.17
C GLN A 256 -19.90 -14.33 31.35
N GLU A 257 -20.72 -15.38 31.33
CA GLU A 257 -21.59 -15.71 32.46
C GLU A 257 -20.78 -16.11 33.71
N ARG A 258 -19.69 -16.86 33.54
CA ARG A 258 -18.77 -17.19 34.64
C ARG A 258 -18.13 -15.92 35.23
N ARG A 259 -17.71 -14.97 34.39
CA ARG A 259 -17.14 -13.69 34.83
C ARG A 259 -18.16 -12.86 35.60
N ALA A 260 -19.39 -12.74 35.08
CA ALA A 260 -20.48 -12.03 35.73
C ALA A 260 -20.81 -12.60 37.12
N ARG A 261 -20.61 -13.90 37.31
CA ARG A 261 -20.81 -14.61 38.59
C ARG A 261 -19.56 -14.69 39.47
N GLY A 262 -18.42 -14.15 39.05
CA GLY A 262 -17.14 -14.27 39.77
C GLY A 262 -16.57 -15.69 39.85
N LEU A 263 -16.93 -16.55 38.89
CA LEU A 263 -16.51 -17.97 38.80
C LEU A 263 -15.34 -18.20 37.82
N SER A 264 -14.84 -17.12 37.20
CA SER A 264 -13.67 -17.18 36.33
C SER A 264 -12.40 -17.15 37.18
N GLY A 265 -11.49 -18.10 36.93
CA GLY A 265 -10.16 -18.08 37.52
C GLY A 265 -9.25 -17.05 36.83
N ASP A 266 -7.97 -17.02 37.23
CA ASP A 266 -6.96 -16.13 36.63
C ASP A 266 -6.63 -16.47 35.16
N ALA A 267 -6.97 -17.68 34.71
CA ALA A 267 -6.80 -18.12 33.34
C ALA A 267 -7.86 -17.48 32.43
N ARG A 268 -7.53 -16.31 31.90
CA ARG A 268 -8.35 -15.63 30.89
C ARG A 268 -8.12 -16.29 29.51
N ILE A 269 -9.18 -16.56 28.77
CA ILE A 269 -9.11 -17.13 27.41
C ILE A 269 -8.47 -16.12 26.44
N THR A 270 -7.58 -16.59 25.58
CA THR A 270 -7.04 -15.83 24.44
C THR A 270 -8.08 -15.80 23.31
N GLN A 271 -8.41 -14.62 22.82
CA GLN A 271 -9.47 -14.44 21.82
C GLN A 271 -8.93 -14.16 20.41
N HIS A 272 -7.61 -14.04 20.27
CA HIS A 272 -6.95 -13.89 18.97
C HIS A 272 -6.99 -15.21 18.21
N MET A 273 -7.19 -15.13 16.90
CA MET A 273 -7.40 -16.31 16.05
C MET A 273 -6.75 -16.17 14.67
N VAL A 274 -6.58 -17.30 14.00
CA VAL A 274 -6.06 -17.37 12.63
C VAL A 274 -7.17 -17.78 11.68
N PHE A 275 -7.31 -17.07 10.57
CA PHE A 275 -8.19 -17.44 9.46
C PHE A 275 -7.35 -18.03 8.32
N ALA A 276 -7.34 -19.36 8.22
CA ALA A 276 -6.50 -20.09 7.27
C ALA A 276 -7.32 -20.57 6.07
N GLY A 277 -6.93 -20.20 4.85
CA GLY A 277 -7.46 -20.82 3.64
C GLY A 277 -7.25 -20.01 2.36
N PRO A 278 -7.77 -20.46 1.21
CA PRO A 278 -7.59 -19.81 -0.08
C PRO A 278 -8.19 -18.39 -0.15
N PRO A 279 -7.75 -17.52 -1.08
CA PRO A 279 -8.35 -16.21 -1.28
C PRO A 279 -9.78 -16.34 -1.80
N GLY A 280 -10.61 -15.34 -1.43
CA GLY A 280 -12.00 -15.26 -1.87
C GLY A 280 -12.95 -16.28 -1.21
N THR A 281 -12.59 -16.81 -0.04
CA THR A 281 -13.45 -17.69 0.77
C THR A 281 -14.24 -16.94 1.86
N GLY A 282 -14.27 -15.60 1.86
CA GLY A 282 -15.10 -14.84 2.81
C GLY A 282 -14.46 -14.51 4.16
N LYS A 283 -13.14 -14.63 4.32
CA LYS A 283 -12.42 -14.31 5.57
C LYS A 283 -12.76 -12.93 6.15
N THR A 284 -12.65 -11.88 5.33
CA THR A 284 -12.97 -10.51 5.74
C THR A 284 -14.44 -10.35 6.13
N THR A 285 -15.36 -10.97 5.39
CA THR A 285 -16.80 -10.96 5.69
C THR A 285 -17.07 -11.59 7.05
N VAL A 286 -16.48 -12.76 7.30
CA VAL A 286 -16.65 -13.50 8.56
C VAL A 286 -15.98 -12.79 9.72
N ALA A 287 -14.85 -12.09 9.51
CA ALA A 287 -14.23 -11.27 10.55
C ALA A 287 -15.18 -10.16 11.05
N ARG A 288 -15.96 -9.55 10.15
CA ARG A 288 -16.98 -8.55 10.50
C ARG A 288 -18.12 -9.16 11.31
N LEU A 289 -18.56 -10.36 10.96
CA LEU A 289 -19.56 -11.10 11.74
C LEU A 289 -19.05 -11.44 13.14
N VAL A 290 -17.79 -11.90 13.26
CA VAL A 290 -17.15 -12.17 14.56
C VAL A 290 -17.08 -10.90 15.41
N GLY A 291 -16.76 -9.73 14.82
CA GLY A 291 -16.74 -8.45 15.53
C GLY A 291 -18.10 -8.09 16.12
N ARG A 292 -19.17 -8.24 15.32
CA ARG A 292 -20.55 -8.04 15.75
C ARG A 292 -20.98 -9.04 16.84
N LEU A 293 -20.64 -10.32 16.69
CA LEU A 293 -20.90 -11.34 17.71
C LEU A 293 -20.21 -11.00 19.03
N TYR A 294 -18.95 -10.59 18.98
CA TYR A 294 -18.18 -10.24 20.18
C TYR A 294 -18.71 -8.98 20.85
N LYS A 295 -19.19 -8.00 20.08
CA LYS A 295 -19.92 -6.85 20.64
C LYS A 295 -21.21 -7.28 21.35
N ALA A 296 -22.04 -8.09 20.68
CA ALA A 296 -23.30 -8.59 21.24
C ALA A 296 -23.09 -9.41 22.54
N LEU A 297 -21.96 -10.11 22.64
CA LEU A 297 -21.54 -10.87 23.82
C LEU A 297 -20.85 -10.02 24.91
N GLY A 298 -20.71 -8.70 24.71
CA GLY A 298 -20.01 -7.80 25.64
C GLY A 298 -18.51 -8.12 25.79
N VAL A 299 -17.92 -8.76 24.79
CA VAL A 299 -16.48 -9.02 24.70
C VAL A 299 -15.74 -7.79 24.19
N LEU A 300 -16.29 -7.18 23.15
CA LEU A 300 -15.76 -5.98 22.51
C LEU A 300 -16.71 -4.80 22.75
N ALA A 301 -16.16 -3.60 22.90
CA ALA A 301 -16.96 -2.40 23.12
C ALA A 301 -17.72 -1.95 21.86
N GLU A 302 -17.09 -2.05 20.70
CA GLU A 302 -17.59 -1.49 19.43
C GLU A 302 -17.81 -2.54 18.34
N GLY A 303 -16.93 -3.55 18.25
CA GLY A 303 -17.06 -4.67 17.31
C GLY A 303 -16.70 -4.34 15.85
N HIS A 304 -16.15 -3.15 15.57
CA HIS A 304 -15.67 -2.79 14.22
C HIS A 304 -14.44 -3.60 13.82
N VAL A 305 -14.15 -3.64 12.52
CA VAL A 305 -12.97 -4.31 11.96
C VAL A 305 -12.08 -3.29 11.30
N VAL A 306 -10.81 -3.24 11.73
CA VAL A 306 -9.73 -2.51 11.07
C VAL A 306 -8.95 -3.54 10.26
N GLU A 307 -9.08 -3.48 8.94
CA GLU A 307 -8.36 -4.34 8.00
C GLU A 307 -7.06 -3.66 7.58
N VAL A 308 -5.95 -4.40 7.69
CA VAL A 308 -4.62 -3.93 7.33
C VAL A 308 -3.84 -5.00 6.58
N ASP A 309 -2.96 -4.57 5.69
CA ASP A 309 -1.97 -5.41 5.04
C ASP A 309 -0.53 -5.04 5.45
N ARG A 310 0.45 -5.64 4.77
CA ARG A 310 1.86 -5.31 5.01
C ARG A 310 2.19 -3.84 4.75
N ALA A 311 1.64 -3.23 3.71
CA ALA A 311 1.87 -1.83 3.39
C ALA A 311 1.21 -0.88 4.42
N ASP A 312 0.15 -1.29 5.09
CA ASP A 312 -0.47 -0.47 6.14
C ASP A 312 0.38 -0.43 7.41
N LEU A 313 1.03 -1.54 7.76
CA LEU A 313 1.86 -1.66 8.96
C LEU A 313 3.34 -1.26 8.71
N VAL A 314 3.86 -1.48 7.50
CA VAL A 314 5.27 -1.29 7.13
C VAL A 314 5.46 -0.22 6.03
N GLY A 315 4.40 0.21 5.34
CA GLY A 315 4.51 0.94 4.07
C GLY A 315 4.90 2.42 4.15
N GLU A 316 4.83 3.08 2.99
CA GLU A 316 5.74 4.15 2.56
C GLU A 316 5.49 5.58 3.12
N VAL A 317 4.44 5.77 3.93
CA VAL A 317 4.00 7.09 4.46
C VAL A 317 4.34 7.28 5.95
N LEU A 318 5.49 7.83 6.30
CA LEU A 318 5.74 8.67 7.51
C LEU A 318 5.43 8.09 8.88
N GLY A 319 6.51 7.80 9.59
CA GLY A 319 6.50 7.23 10.92
C GLY A 319 7.44 6.03 10.95
N SER A 320 8.06 5.78 12.11
CA SER A 320 8.67 4.47 12.32
C SER A 320 7.58 3.37 12.22
N PRO A 321 7.91 2.14 11.81
CA PRO A 321 6.96 1.02 11.83
C PRO A 321 6.24 0.91 13.18
N GLN A 322 6.93 1.22 14.29
CA GLN A 322 6.31 1.35 15.61
C GLN A 322 5.13 2.33 15.64
N ALA A 323 5.27 3.55 15.11
CA ALA A 323 4.25 4.58 15.20
C ALA A 323 3.00 4.22 14.40
N LYS A 324 3.17 3.69 13.18
CA LYS A 324 2.06 3.22 12.34
C LYS A 324 1.34 2.03 12.94
N THR A 325 2.11 1.03 13.33
CA THR A 325 1.57 -0.17 13.97
C THR A 325 0.83 0.20 15.25
N THR A 326 1.34 1.18 16.01
CA THR A 326 0.66 1.74 17.18
C THR A 326 -0.65 2.43 16.80
N GLU A 327 -0.66 3.30 15.79
CA GLU A 327 -1.87 3.99 15.34
C GLU A 327 -2.95 3.01 14.87
N VAL A 328 -2.56 1.99 14.11
CA VAL A 328 -3.45 0.91 13.66
C VAL A 328 -3.99 0.12 14.85
N LEU A 329 -3.14 -0.22 15.81
CA LEU A 329 -3.56 -0.93 17.03
C LEU A 329 -4.51 -0.08 17.88
N ASP A 330 -4.26 1.22 17.97
CA ASP A 330 -5.12 2.15 18.70
C ASP A 330 -6.48 2.29 17.98
N LYS A 331 -6.51 2.33 16.64
CA LYS A 331 -7.75 2.30 15.86
C LYS A 331 -8.56 1.00 16.05
N ALA A 332 -7.89 -0.11 16.34
CA ALA A 332 -8.53 -1.41 16.54
C ALA A 332 -9.05 -1.62 17.98
N GLN A 333 -8.77 -0.71 18.91
CA GLN A 333 -9.32 -0.78 20.28
C GLN A 333 -10.84 -0.80 20.25
N GLY A 334 -11.45 -1.66 21.06
CA GLY A 334 -12.88 -1.91 21.07
C GLY A 334 -13.38 -2.81 19.93
N GLY A 335 -12.51 -3.21 19.01
CA GLY A 335 -12.84 -3.95 17.79
C GLY A 335 -11.87 -5.10 17.47
N ILE A 336 -11.76 -5.42 16.18
CA ILE A 336 -10.88 -6.43 15.62
C ILE A 336 -9.84 -5.76 14.74
N LEU A 337 -8.57 -6.12 14.94
CA LEU A 337 -7.51 -5.91 13.97
C LEU A 337 -7.40 -7.15 13.05
N LEU A 338 -7.76 -6.99 11.78
CA LEU A 338 -7.63 -8.03 10.76
C LEU A 338 -6.36 -7.78 9.96
N ILE A 339 -5.38 -8.68 10.06
CA ILE A 339 -4.10 -8.59 9.34
C ILE A 339 -4.15 -9.55 8.15
N ASP A 340 -4.27 -9.02 6.93
CA ASP A 340 -4.31 -9.83 5.71
C ASP A 340 -2.91 -10.31 5.31
N GLU A 341 -2.83 -11.59 4.91
CA GLU A 341 -1.58 -12.28 4.56
C GLU A 341 -0.47 -12.06 5.62
N ALA A 342 -0.77 -12.33 6.89
CA ALA A 342 0.08 -11.99 8.03
C ALA A 342 1.50 -12.59 7.95
N TYR A 343 1.67 -13.73 7.29
CA TYR A 343 2.96 -14.38 7.04
C TYR A 343 3.90 -13.50 6.19
N THR A 344 3.37 -12.57 5.38
CA THR A 344 4.17 -11.65 4.57
C THR A 344 4.98 -10.68 5.41
N HIS A 345 4.65 -10.51 6.70
CA HIS A 345 5.45 -9.76 7.67
C HIS A 345 6.77 -10.44 8.05
N GLN A 346 7.02 -11.65 7.55
CA GLN A 346 8.33 -12.29 7.60
C GLN A 346 8.94 -12.34 6.20
N GLY A 347 10.16 -11.83 6.07
CA GLY A 347 10.91 -11.90 4.82
C GLY A 347 12.38 -12.28 5.03
N GLU A 348 12.90 -13.13 4.16
CA GLU A 348 14.34 -13.25 3.92
C GLU A 348 14.80 -12.03 3.12
N GLY A 349 15.07 -10.92 3.80
CA GLY A 349 15.69 -9.76 3.16
C GLY A 349 17.04 -10.15 2.52
N TYR A 350 17.39 -9.51 1.40
CA TYR A 350 18.70 -9.66 0.76
C TYR A 350 19.80 -9.35 1.80
N SER A 351 20.46 -10.40 2.29
CA SER A 351 21.52 -10.36 3.32
C SER A 351 21.14 -9.68 4.65
N GLY A 352 20.24 -10.27 5.45
CA GLY A 352 20.14 -9.93 6.88
C GLY A 352 18.80 -10.04 7.60
N GLY A 353 17.72 -10.50 6.94
CA GLY A 353 16.39 -10.60 7.56
C GLY A 353 15.56 -9.30 7.47
N ASP A 354 14.25 -9.40 7.73
CA ASP A 354 13.27 -8.31 7.65
C ASP A 354 13.08 -7.60 9.02
N VAL A 355 14.02 -6.71 9.34
CA VAL A 355 14.06 -5.97 10.62
C VAL A 355 12.76 -5.19 10.90
N PHE A 356 12.06 -4.73 9.86
CA PHE A 356 10.81 -3.99 10.02
C PHE A 356 9.64 -4.92 10.34
N GLY A 357 9.58 -6.09 9.69
CA GLY A 357 8.61 -7.13 10.02
C GLY A 357 8.73 -7.64 11.45
N ASP A 358 9.97 -7.91 11.89
CA ASP A 358 10.25 -8.36 13.26
C ASP A 358 9.80 -7.34 14.32
N GLU A 359 9.98 -6.04 14.04
CA GLU A 359 9.55 -4.95 14.91
C GLU A 359 8.02 -4.87 15.05
N VAL A 360 7.30 -5.04 13.94
CA VAL A 360 5.83 -5.09 13.92
C VAL A 360 5.33 -6.28 14.73
N ILE A 361 5.91 -7.47 14.53
CA ILE A 361 5.54 -8.69 15.28
C ILE A 361 5.79 -8.49 16.78
N ALA A 362 6.92 -7.91 17.17
CA ALA A 362 7.23 -7.65 18.57
C ALA A 362 6.23 -6.69 19.23
N LEU A 363 5.84 -5.62 18.53
CA LEU A 363 4.85 -4.66 19.03
C LEU A 363 3.45 -5.28 19.14
N LEU A 364 3.06 -6.08 18.13
CA LEU A 364 1.80 -6.82 18.13
C LEU A 364 1.74 -7.78 19.33
N LEU A 365 2.78 -8.60 19.54
CA LEU A 365 2.86 -9.54 20.67
C LEU A 365 2.72 -8.87 22.03
N LYS A 366 3.34 -7.69 22.18
CA LYS A 366 3.26 -6.89 23.39
C LYS A 366 1.83 -6.39 23.60
N ARG A 367 1.21 -5.79 22.58
CA ARG A 367 -0.15 -5.23 22.68
C ARG A 367 -1.21 -6.32 22.89
N MET A 368 -1.06 -7.49 22.26
CA MET A 368 -1.91 -8.66 22.51
C MET A 368 -1.86 -9.15 23.97
N GLU A 369 -0.76 -8.91 24.69
CA GLU A 369 -0.67 -9.25 26.11
C GLU A 369 -1.23 -8.14 26.99
N ASP A 370 -0.77 -6.89 26.76
CA ASP A 370 -1.07 -5.74 27.60
C ASP A 370 -2.56 -5.34 27.52
N ALA A 371 -3.19 -5.49 26.34
CA ALA A 371 -4.55 -5.05 26.03
C ALA A 371 -5.47 -6.18 25.53
N ARG A 372 -5.25 -7.40 26.04
CA ARG A 372 -5.95 -8.66 25.70
C ARG A 372 -7.48 -8.67 25.77
N ASP A 373 -8.08 -7.75 26.53
CA ASP A 373 -9.53 -7.64 26.74
C ASP A 373 -10.11 -6.39 26.03
N GLU A 374 -9.27 -5.63 25.32
CA GLU A 374 -9.67 -4.38 24.65
C GLU A 374 -9.86 -4.55 23.15
N PHE A 375 -9.17 -5.51 22.53
CA PHE A 375 -9.26 -5.77 21.09
C PHE A 375 -8.92 -7.22 20.77
N VAL A 376 -9.32 -7.66 19.58
CA VAL A 376 -9.03 -9.00 19.06
C VAL A 376 -8.19 -8.90 17.80
N VAL A 377 -7.30 -9.86 17.57
CA VAL A 377 -6.46 -9.92 16.38
C VAL A 377 -6.87 -11.15 15.58
N ILE A 378 -7.16 -10.95 14.31
CA ILE A 378 -7.39 -12.02 13.35
C ILE A 378 -6.29 -11.94 12.31
N ALA A 379 -5.40 -12.94 12.30
CA ALA A 379 -4.37 -13.05 11.27
C ALA A 379 -4.87 -13.96 10.15
N THR A 380 -4.82 -13.51 8.89
CA THR A 380 -5.27 -14.32 7.75
C THR A 380 -4.09 -14.81 6.91
N GLY A 381 -4.30 -15.91 6.21
CA GLY A 381 -3.37 -16.35 5.17
C GLY A 381 -3.71 -17.72 4.61
N TYR A 382 -2.83 -18.21 3.73
CA TYR A 382 -2.87 -19.59 3.26
C TYR A 382 -2.47 -20.54 4.40
N SER A 383 -3.06 -21.74 4.42
CA SER A 383 -2.91 -22.66 5.54
C SER A 383 -1.47 -23.10 5.79
N GLU A 384 -0.69 -23.37 4.74
CA GLU A 384 0.71 -23.82 4.87
C GLU A 384 1.58 -22.67 5.41
N GLU A 385 1.49 -21.50 4.80
CA GLU A 385 2.25 -20.31 5.18
C GLU A 385 1.92 -19.83 6.60
N MET A 386 0.65 -19.94 7.03
CA MET A 386 0.27 -19.59 8.39
C MET A 386 0.84 -20.58 9.42
N GLU A 387 0.93 -21.88 9.12
CA GLU A 387 1.57 -22.84 10.02
C GLU A 387 3.07 -22.54 10.15
N GLU A 388 3.77 -22.31 9.02
CA GLU A 388 5.18 -21.92 9.00
C GLU A 388 5.43 -20.63 9.80
N PHE A 389 4.58 -19.61 9.61
CA PHE A 389 4.64 -18.35 10.33
C PHE A 389 4.47 -18.52 11.85
N LEU A 390 3.55 -19.39 12.29
CA LEU A 390 3.33 -19.67 13.71
C LEU A 390 4.45 -20.52 14.31
N GLU A 391 4.99 -21.49 13.57
CA GLU A 391 6.12 -22.31 14.00
C GLU A 391 7.39 -21.50 14.19
N ALA A 392 7.63 -20.52 13.31
CA ALA A 392 8.77 -19.60 13.41
C ALA A 392 8.69 -18.68 14.65
N ASN A 393 7.48 -18.47 15.21
CA ASN A 393 7.24 -17.54 16.32
C ASN A 393 6.49 -18.20 17.48
N PRO A 394 7.19 -18.82 18.44
CA PRO A 394 6.56 -19.42 19.61
C PRO A 394 5.65 -18.46 20.40
N GLY A 395 6.00 -17.17 20.42
CA GLY A 395 5.18 -16.12 21.01
C GLY A 395 3.81 -15.96 20.34
N LEU A 396 3.76 -16.01 19.01
CA LEU A 396 2.51 -15.94 18.25
C LEU A 396 1.70 -17.21 18.42
N ARG A 397 2.34 -18.39 18.34
CA ARG A 397 1.70 -19.70 18.57
C ARG A 397 0.95 -19.75 19.91
N SER A 398 1.51 -19.16 20.96
CA SER A 398 0.88 -19.12 22.28
C SER A 398 -0.35 -18.21 22.38
N ARG A 399 -0.44 -17.17 21.55
CA ARG A 399 -1.53 -16.17 21.57
C ARG A 399 -2.64 -16.48 20.56
N PHE A 400 -2.29 -17.12 19.45
CA PHE A 400 -3.21 -17.63 18.45
C PHE A 400 -3.56 -19.10 18.74
N SER A 401 -4.39 -19.31 19.76
CA SER A 401 -4.82 -20.65 20.19
C SER A 401 -5.89 -21.27 19.30
N THR A 402 -6.53 -20.46 18.46
CA THR A 402 -7.68 -20.86 17.63
C THR A 402 -7.34 -20.61 16.17
N THR A 403 -7.49 -21.64 15.34
CA THR A 403 -7.39 -21.53 13.89
C THR A 403 -8.71 -21.95 13.28
N ILE A 404 -9.30 -21.08 12.48
CA ILE A 404 -10.53 -21.31 11.74
C ILE A 404 -10.16 -21.58 10.28
N HIS A 405 -10.60 -22.72 9.77
CA HIS A 405 -10.27 -23.18 8.42
C HIS A 405 -11.36 -22.83 7.40
N PHE A 406 -10.96 -22.11 6.36
CA PHE A 406 -11.80 -21.74 5.24
C PHE A 406 -11.55 -22.66 4.04
N GLU A 407 -12.53 -23.48 3.72
CA GLU A 407 -12.48 -24.40 2.58
C GLU A 407 -12.76 -23.67 1.26
N PRO A 408 -12.15 -24.10 0.14
CA PRO A 408 -12.52 -23.62 -1.18
C PRO A 408 -13.95 -24.03 -1.53
N TYR A 409 -14.64 -23.20 -2.31
CA TYR A 409 -16.02 -23.48 -2.72
C TYR A 409 -16.08 -24.47 -3.88
N GLY A 410 -17.10 -25.32 -3.87
CA GLY A 410 -17.45 -26.18 -4.99
C GLY A 410 -18.20 -25.43 -6.11
N PRO A 411 -18.37 -26.04 -7.29
CA PRO A 411 -19.07 -25.42 -8.42
C PRO A 411 -20.48 -24.94 -8.11
N ALA A 412 -21.26 -25.70 -7.34
CA ALA A 412 -22.63 -25.34 -6.98
C ALA A 412 -22.68 -24.10 -6.07
N GLU A 413 -21.81 -24.06 -5.05
CA GLU A 413 -21.70 -22.92 -4.12
C GLU A 413 -21.26 -21.65 -4.86
N LEU A 414 -20.33 -21.75 -5.80
CA LEU A 414 -19.90 -20.61 -6.62
C LEU A 414 -21.02 -20.05 -7.52
N VAL A 415 -21.95 -20.89 -7.99
CA VAL A 415 -23.13 -20.45 -8.75
C VAL A 415 -24.13 -19.73 -7.85
N GLU A 416 -24.31 -20.22 -6.62
CA GLU A 416 -25.15 -19.55 -5.62
C GLU A 416 -24.58 -18.17 -5.25
N ILE A 417 -23.26 -18.09 -5.01
CA ILE A 417 -22.55 -16.82 -4.81
C ILE A 417 -22.73 -15.90 -6.03
N ALA A 418 -22.63 -16.42 -7.25
CA ALA A 418 -22.83 -15.65 -8.48
C ALA A 418 -24.26 -15.08 -8.58
N THR A 419 -25.23 -15.87 -8.14
CA THR A 419 -26.65 -15.49 -8.14
C THR A 419 -26.89 -14.37 -7.13
N GLY A 420 -26.33 -14.47 -5.91
CA GLY A 420 -26.39 -13.41 -4.91
C GLY A 420 -25.74 -12.12 -5.41
N MET A 421 -24.50 -12.19 -5.89
CA MET A 421 -23.76 -11.02 -6.41
C MET A 421 -24.47 -10.35 -7.60
N ALA A 422 -25.16 -11.11 -8.44
CA ALA A 422 -25.97 -10.55 -9.52
C ALA A 422 -27.21 -9.85 -8.96
N ALA A 423 -27.89 -10.47 -7.99
CA ALA A 423 -29.09 -9.92 -7.36
C ALA A 423 -28.81 -8.59 -6.65
N ASP A 424 -27.69 -8.48 -5.92
CA ASP A 424 -27.25 -7.25 -5.26
C ASP A 424 -27.07 -6.09 -6.26
N LYS A 425 -26.72 -6.42 -7.51
CA LYS A 425 -26.57 -5.46 -8.61
C LYS A 425 -27.85 -5.25 -9.43
N GLY A 426 -28.97 -5.84 -9.03
CA GLY A 426 -30.25 -5.74 -9.74
C GLY A 426 -30.34 -6.63 -10.98
N TYR A 427 -29.50 -7.66 -11.09
CA TYR A 427 -29.52 -8.65 -12.16
C TYR A 427 -30.00 -10.01 -11.67
N ALA A 428 -30.61 -10.77 -12.59
CA ALA A 428 -30.88 -12.19 -12.41
C ALA A 428 -30.08 -13.02 -13.43
N LEU A 429 -29.70 -14.24 -13.07
CA LEU A 429 -29.19 -15.22 -14.03
C LEU A 429 -30.38 -16.00 -14.59
N ALA A 430 -30.48 -16.06 -15.92
CA ALA A 430 -31.38 -17.00 -16.57
C ALA A 430 -30.97 -18.44 -16.21
N SER A 431 -31.93 -19.37 -16.20
CA SER A 431 -31.66 -20.77 -15.80
C SER A 431 -30.56 -21.42 -16.63
N ASP A 432 -30.55 -21.17 -17.94
CA ASP A 432 -29.53 -21.67 -18.86
C ASP A 432 -28.16 -21.00 -18.67
N ALA A 433 -28.13 -19.78 -18.13
CA ALA A 433 -26.92 -19.06 -17.77
C ALA A 433 -26.30 -19.63 -16.48
N SER A 434 -27.11 -19.91 -15.46
CA SER A 434 -26.66 -20.60 -14.24
C SER A 434 -26.15 -22.01 -14.53
N GLU A 435 -26.85 -22.77 -15.39
CA GLU A 435 -26.39 -24.08 -15.86
C GLU A 435 -25.05 -24.01 -16.60
N ALA A 436 -24.87 -23.00 -17.44
CA ALA A 436 -23.63 -22.81 -18.18
C ALA A 436 -22.45 -22.43 -17.26
N LEU A 437 -22.69 -21.57 -16.27
CA LEU A 437 -21.69 -21.26 -15.25
C LEU A 437 -21.29 -22.51 -14.47
N HIS A 438 -22.27 -23.28 -14.00
CA HIS A 438 -22.04 -24.53 -13.29
C HIS A 438 -21.22 -25.51 -14.14
N ALA A 439 -21.60 -25.71 -15.40
CA ALA A 439 -20.90 -26.61 -16.31
C ALA A 439 -19.44 -26.20 -16.53
N ALA A 440 -19.17 -24.91 -16.70
CA ALA A 440 -17.83 -24.37 -16.87
C ALA A 440 -16.97 -24.56 -15.60
N LEU A 441 -17.54 -24.31 -14.42
CA LEU A 441 -16.85 -24.50 -13.13
C LEU A 441 -16.62 -25.98 -12.82
N ALA A 442 -17.59 -26.85 -13.05
CA ALA A 442 -17.43 -28.30 -12.91
C ALA A 442 -16.37 -28.85 -13.87
N ASP A 443 -16.24 -28.29 -15.07
CA ASP A 443 -15.16 -28.62 -15.98
C ASP A 443 -13.79 -28.14 -15.48
N ALA A 444 -13.72 -26.90 -14.99
CA ALA A 444 -12.52 -26.34 -14.37
C ALA A 444 -12.06 -27.18 -13.16
N GLU A 445 -12.99 -27.67 -12.33
CA GLU A 445 -12.73 -28.57 -11.21
C GLU A 445 -12.11 -29.89 -11.68
N ARG A 446 -12.73 -30.56 -12.67
CA ARG A 446 -12.22 -31.81 -13.24
C ARG A 446 -10.82 -31.66 -13.83
N ARG A 447 -10.54 -30.52 -14.46
CA ARG A 447 -9.20 -30.20 -15.01
C ARG A 447 -8.21 -29.72 -13.96
N GLY A 448 -8.62 -29.59 -12.69
CA GLY A 448 -7.76 -29.13 -11.59
C GLY A 448 -7.49 -27.63 -11.58
N VAL A 449 -8.15 -26.84 -12.42
CA VAL A 449 -8.00 -25.37 -12.48
C VAL A 449 -8.46 -24.72 -11.18
N MET A 450 -9.50 -25.26 -10.54
CA MET A 450 -9.99 -24.78 -9.24
C MET A 450 -9.01 -25.01 -8.08
N ARG A 451 -7.98 -25.87 -8.28
CA ARG A 451 -6.92 -26.12 -7.28
C ARG A 451 -5.73 -25.16 -7.42
N LEU A 452 -5.73 -24.30 -8.43
CA LEU A 452 -4.68 -23.29 -8.58
C LEU A 452 -4.74 -22.30 -7.41
N ARG A 453 -3.57 -21.96 -6.84
CA ARG A 453 -3.46 -20.93 -5.79
C ARG A 453 -4.08 -19.60 -6.22
N SER A 454 -4.03 -19.28 -7.52
CA SER A 454 -4.59 -18.07 -8.12
C SER A 454 -6.09 -18.12 -8.43
N PHE A 455 -6.80 -19.23 -8.17
CA PHE A 455 -8.20 -19.40 -8.58
C PHE A 455 -9.15 -18.33 -8.01
N GLY A 456 -8.97 -17.94 -6.75
CA GLY A 456 -9.63 -16.76 -6.17
C GLY A 456 -11.11 -16.90 -5.78
N ASN A 457 -11.76 -18.05 -5.98
CA ASN A 457 -13.11 -18.36 -5.48
C ASN A 457 -14.15 -17.24 -5.77
N ALA A 458 -14.77 -16.64 -4.75
CA ALA A 458 -15.75 -15.58 -4.91
C ALA A 458 -15.16 -14.33 -5.63
N ARG A 459 -13.84 -14.10 -5.57
CA ARG A 459 -13.17 -13.04 -6.37
C ARG A 459 -13.25 -13.35 -7.87
N LEU A 460 -13.10 -14.62 -8.27
CA LEU A 460 -13.31 -15.03 -9.67
C LEU A 460 -14.78 -14.83 -10.07
N VAL A 461 -15.73 -15.24 -9.22
CA VAL A 461 -17.16 -15.07 -9.50
C VAL A 461 -17.52 -13.59 -9.68
N ARG A 462 -17.01 -12.70 -8.82
CA ARG A 462 -17.16 -11.25 -8.97
C ARG A 462 -16.68 -10.77 -10.35
N ASN A 463 -15.48 -11.18 -10.77
CA ASN A 463 -14.94 -10.82 -12.08
C ASN A 463 -15.80 -11.37 -13.23
N VAL A 464 -16.37 -12.57 -13.08
CA VAL A 464 -17.29 -13.16 -14.06
C VAL A 464 -18.55 -12.32 -14.18
N ILE A 465 -19.18 -11.91 -13.08
CA ILE A 465 -20.37 -11.05 -13.10
C ILE A 465 -20.07 -9.68 -13.73
N GLU A 466 -18.97 -9.02 -13.35
CA GLU A 466 -18.56 -7.73 -13.95
C GLU A 466 -18.23 -7.84 -15.45
N LYS A 467 -17.75 -9.00 -15.90
CA LYS A 467 -17.59 -9.26 -17.32
C LYS A 467 -18.92 -9.54 -18.00
N ALA A 468 -19.81 -10.30 -17.37
CA ALA A 468 -21.15 -10.58 -17.89
C ALA A 468 -21.94 -9.28 -18.12
N GLU A 469 -21.85 -8.30 -17.22
CA GLU A 469 -22.38 -6.94 -17.41
C GLU A 469 -21.89 -6.31 -18.72
N ARG A 470 -20.58 -6.36 -18.97
CA ARG A 470 -19.99 -5.82 -20.20
C ARG A 470 -20.41 -6.60 -21.45
N LYS A 471 -20.57 -7.92 -21.36
CA LYS A 471 -21.03 -8.76 -22.47
C LYS A 471 -22.50 -8.48 -22.79
N GLN A 472 -23.35 -8.41 -21.75
CA GLN A 472 -24.76 -8.08 -21.86
C GLN A 472 -24.96 -6.68 -22.44
N ALA A 473 -24.25 -5.66 -21.94
CA ALA A 473 -24.33 -4.30 -22.48
C ALA A 473 -24.01 -4.25 -23.98
N ARG A 474 -22.98 -4.99 -24.44
CA ARG A 474 -22.64 -5.10 -25.87
C ARG A 474 -23.74 -5.80 -26.68
N ARG A 475 -24.27 -6.90 -26.15
CA ARG A 475 -25.37 -7.67 -26.78
C ARG A 475 -26.62 -6.80 -26.93
N LEU A 476 -27.03 -6.12 -25.87
CA LEU A 476 -28.20 -5.24 -25.88
C LEU A 476 -27.99 -4.01 -26.78
N ALA A 477 -26.80 -3.41 -26.80
CA ALA A 477 -26.49 -2.30 -27.72
C ALA A 477 -26.65 -2.71 -29.20
N SER A 478 -26.24 -3.93 -29.54
CA SER A 478 -26.46 -4.49 -30.88
C SER A 478 -27.96 -4.67 -31.18
N LEU A 479 -28.73 -5.22 -30.24
CA LEU A 479 -30.17 -5.47 -30.41
C LEU A 479 -30.99 -4.18 -30.52
N MET A 480 -30.66 -3.14 -29.74
CA MET A 480 -31.30 -1.82 -29.85
C MET A 480 -31.10 -1.17 -31.22
N GLY A 481 -30.02 -1.53 -31.95
CA GLY A 481 -29.80 -1.09 -33.32
C GLY A 481 -30.71 -1.77 -34.35
N VAL A 482 -31.37 -2.87 -33.97
CA VAL A 482 -32.18 -3.72 -34.87
C VAL A 482 -33.67 -3.71 -34.49
N GLY A 483 -34.03 -3.43 -33.24
CA GLY A 483 -35.41 -3.35 -32.78
C GLY A 483 -35.58 -2.99 -31.30
N THR A 484 -36.80 -3.14 -30.80
CA THR A 484 -37.12 -2.90 -29.38
C THR A 484 -36.66 -4.05 -28.49
N VAL A 485 -35.92 -3.74 -27.44
CA VAL A 485 -35.44 -4.71 -26.44
C VAL A 485 -36.43 -4.73 -25.25
N PRO A 486 -36.89 -5.91 -24.80
CA PRO A 486 -37.76 -6.01 -23.62
C PRO A 486 -37.04 -5.56 -22.34
N ASP A 487 -37.75 -4.89 -21.43
CA ASP A 487 -37.20 -4.40 -20.15
C ASP A 487 -36.50 -5.50 -19.33
N ALA A 488 -37.06 -6.71 -19.32
CA ALA A 488 -36.49 -7.88 -18.62
C ALA A 488 -35.06 -8.23 -19.10
N ALA A 489 -34.72 -7.92 -20.35
CA ALA A 489 -33.39 -8.20 -20.89
C ALA A 489 -32.30 -7.32 -20.25
N PHE A 490 -32.64 -6.12 -19.76
CA PHE A 490 -31.71 -5.23 -19.05
C PHE A 490 -31.38 -5.73 -17.64
N GLN A 491 -32.24 -6.57 -17.06
CA GLN A 491 -32.10 -7.10 -15.71
C GLN A 491 -31.69 -8.59 -15.69
N THR A 492 -31.41 -9.19 -16.85
CA THR A 492 -31.13 -10.63 -16.92
C THR A 492 -29.87 -10.92 -17.72
N PHE A 493 -28.93 -11.66 -17.12
CA PHE A 493 -27.83 -12.31 -17.83
C PHE A 493 -28.31 -13.59 -18.47
N VAL A 494 -28.04 -13.74 -19.77
CA VAL A 494 -28.33 -15.00 -20.48
C VAL A 494 -27.05 -15.82 -20.62
N ARG A 495 -27.22 -17.07 -21.08
CA ARG A 495 -26.13 -18.01 -21.35
C ARG A 495 -24.93 -17.40 -22.07
N GLU A 496 -25.15 -16.69 -23.18
CA GLU A 496 -24.08 -16.09 -23.99
C GLU A 496 -23.20 -15.12 -23.18
N ASP A 497 -23.81 -14.31 -22.30
CA ASP A 497 -23.08 -13.33 -21.49
C ASP A 497 -22.16 -14.03 -20.49
N ILE A 498 -22.67 -15.07 -19.84
CA ILE A 498 -21.99 -15.84 -18.79
C ILE A 498 -20.92 -16.76 -19.37
N GLU A 499 -21.22 -17.52 -20.44
CA GLU A 499 -20.25 -18.43 -21.07
C GLU A 499 -19.00 -17.67 -21.56
N ALA A 500 -19.21 -16.52 -22.19
CA ALA A 500 -18.11 -15.67 -22.63
C ALA A 500 -17.30 -15.11 -21.44
N ALA A 501 -17.99 -14.67 -20.37
CA ALA A 501 -17.35 -14.11 -19.19
C ALA A 501 -16.52 -15.13 -18.40
N VAL A 502 -17.08 -16.31 -18.13
CA VAL A 502 -16.41 -17.39 -17.39
C VAL A 502 -15.25 -17.98 -18.19
N SER A 503 -15.40 -18.12 -19.52
CA SER A 503 -14.31 -18.56 -20.39
C SER A 503 -13.13 -17.58 -20.35
N ASP A 504 -13.39 -16.27 -20.42
CA ASP A 504 -12.35 -15.25 -20.35
C ASP A 504 -11.57 -15.31 -19.01
N GLU A 505 -12.25 -15.50 -17.87
CA GLU A 505 -11.57 -15.62 -16.56
C GLU A 505 -10.80 -16.93 -16.41
N LEU A 506 -11.39 -18.07 -16.78
CA LEU A 506 -10.70 -19.36 -16.69
C LEU A 506 -9.48 -19.43 -17.61
N ASN A 507 -9.56 -18.89 -18.83
CA ASN A 507 -8.42 -18.82 -19.74
C ASN A 507 -7.31 -17.93 -19.18
N ARG A 508 -7.65 -16.77 -18.60
CA ARG A 508 -6.69 -15.87 -17.95
C ARG A 508 -5.91 -16.59 -16.86
N LEU A 509 -6.59 -17.37 -16.02
CA LEU A 509 -5.95 -18.16 -14.97
C LEU A 509 -4.96 -19.18 -15.56
N VAL A 510 -5.40 -19.99 -16.52
CA VAL A 510 -4.56 -21.01 -17.15
C VAL A 510 -3.33 -20.40 -17.82
N SER A 511 -3.50 -19.28 -18.55
CA SER A 511 -2.38 -18.57 -19.18
C SER A 511 -1.40 -17.97 -18.18
N SER A 512 -1.89 -17.49 -17.03
CA SER A 512 -1.02 -16.95 -15.97
C SER A 512 -0.26 -18.02 -15.19
N SER A 513 -0.80 -19.26 -15.15
CA SER A 513 -0.19 -20.40 -14.46
C SER A 513 0.78 -21.21 -15.32
N ALA A 514 0.86 -20.94 -16.63
CA ALA A 514 1.82 -21.63 -17.49
C ALA A 514 3.25 -21.22 -17.09
N PRO A 515 4.19 -22.18 -16.93
CA PRO A 515 5.58 -21.82 -16.72
C PRO A 515 6.03 -20.90 -17.85
N ARG A 516 6.62 -19.74 -17.51
CA ARG A 516 7.33 -18.93 -18.50
C ARG A 516 8.43 -19.83 -19.04
N ASP A 517 8.25 -20.37 -20.25
CA ASP A 517 9.31 -21.06 -20.95
C ASP A 517 10.55 -20.17 -20.87
N ALA A 518 11.61 -20.69 -20.26
CA ALA A 518 12.94 -20.17 -20.43
C ALA A 518 13.23 -20.22 -21.94
N ARG A 519 13.09 -19.07 -22.62
CA ARG A 519 13.50 -18.91 -24.01
C ARG A 519 14.66 -17.93 -24.04
N ASP A 520 15.82 -18.55 -24.28
CA ASP A 520 17.01 -18.12 -25.03
C ASP A 520 17.65 -16.77 -24.74
#